data_AF-A0A2I0SN56-F1
#
_entry.id   AF-A0A2I0SN56-F1
#
_cell.length_a   1.000
_cell.length_b   1.000
_cell.length_c   1.000
_cell.angle_alpha   90.00
_cell.angle_beta   90.00
_cell.angle_gamma   90.00
#
_symmetry.space_group_name_H-M   'P 1'
#
loop_
_entity.id
_entity.type
_entity.pdbx_description
1 polymer ?
#
loop_
_entity_poly.entity_id
_entity_poly.type
_entity_poly.pdbx_seq_one_letter_code
_entity_poly.pdbx_strand_id
1 'polypeptide(L)'
;MMAAHPFVRAGSAWALLTVVLVTTSVACTASGTSDDDGDSASSCAYRVEYENRTYTGAEAKGFAPGDKLGTATLPACDDTPDDDNDGQATPTSTTAYAIKGVDPGIAIALKESSDDVIFINLDSDTELPEIKKLIQGP
;
A
#
# COMPACT_ATOMS: atom_id res chain seq x y z
N MET A 1 38.04 -11.67 -32.46
CA MET A 1 38.97 -10.67 -33.02
C MET A 1 38.15 -9.54 -33.61
N MET A 2 38.53 -8.31 -33.26
CA MET A 2 37.93 -7.04 -33.68
C MET A 2 37.82 -6.94 -35.20
N ALA A 3 36.72 -6.40 -35.70
CA ALA A 3 36.68 -5.76 -37.01
C ALA A 3 35.77 -4.54 -36.93
N ALA A 4 36.41 -3.38 -36.69
CA ALA A 4 35.87 -2.10 -37.08
C ALA A 4 35.85 -2.00 -38.60
N HIS A 5 34.87 -1.33 -39.20
CA HIS A 5 35.14 -0.45 -40.33
C HIS A 5 34.18 0.76 -40.34
N PRO A 6 34.71 1.96 -40.64
CA PRO A 6 34.00 3.23 -40.79
C PRO A 6 33.67 3.51 -42.26
N PHE A 7 32.61 4.24 -42.60
CA PHE A 7 32.45 4.95 -43.89
C PHE A 7 31.45 6.11 -43.65
N VAL A 8 31.83 7.40 -43.71
CA VAL A 8 32.03 8.24 -44.93
C VAL A 8 30.67 8.44 -45.64
N ARG A 9 30.12 9.62 -45.94
CA ARG A 9 30.66 10.91 -46.40
C ARG A 9 29.49 11.92 -46.56
N ALA A 10 29.84 13.20 -46.70
CA ALA A 10 29.23 14.22 -47.57
C ALA A 10 27.69 14.37 -47.54
N GLY A 11 27.12 15.47 -47.07
CA GLY A 11 27.37 16.79 -47.64
C GLY A 11 26.38 17.04 -48.78
N SER A 12 25.26 17.69 -48.48
CA SER A 12 24.49 18.43 -49.48
C SER A 12 23.69 19.52 -48.78
N ALA A 13 24.12 20.76 -49.01
CA ALA A 13 23.39 21.94 -48.60
C ALA A 13 22.14 22.08 -49.49
N TRP A 14 20.96 21.97 -48.88
CA TRP A 14 19.72 22.47 -49.46
C TRP A 14 19.07 23.38 -48.44
N ALA A 15 19.13 24.68 -48.72
CA ALA A 15 18.36 25.68 -48.02
C ALA A 15 16.91 25.60 -48.50
N LEU A 16 15.98 25.24 -47.60
CA LEU A 16 14.56 25.51 -47.80
C LEU A 16 13.90 25.89 -46.47
N LEU A 17 13.36 27.11 -46.50
CA LEU A 17 12.16 27.63 -45.83
C LEU A 17 11.93 27.32 -44.34
N THR A 18 12.07 28.39 -43.56
CA THR A 18 11.36 28.66 -42.32
C THR A 18 9.84 28.40 -42.40
N VAL A 19 9.35 27.51 -41.53
CA VAL A 19 8.02 27.63 -40.91
C VAL A 19 8.22 27.53 -39.41
N VAL A 20 7.97 28.65 -38.73
CA VAL A 20 7.83 28.72 -37.28
C VAL A 20 6.49 28.07 -36.93
N LEU A 21 6.55 26.91 -36.30
CA LEU A 21 5.45 26.37 -35.50
C LEU A 21 5.95 26.35 -34.06
N VAL A 22 5.65 27.41 -33.31
CA VAL A 22 5.70 27.40 -31.85
C VAL A 22 4.59 26.47 -31.38
N THR A 23 4.92 25.20 -31.18
CA THR A 23 4.12 24.31 -30.35
C THR A 23 4.62 24.48 -28.92
N THR A 24 3.90 25.25 -28.12
CA THR A 24 4.02 25.21 -26.66
C THR A 24 3.43 23.90 -26.16
N SER A 25 4.14 22.80 -26.36
CA SER A 25 3.94 21.62 -25.53
C SER A 25 4.53 21.96 -24.17
N VAL A 26 3.65 22.18 -23.20
CA VAL A 26 4.02 22.28 -21.79
C VAL A 26 4.69 20.96 -21.44
N ALA A 27 6.02 20.98 -21.44
CA ALA A 27 6.81 19.92 -20.87
C ALA A 27 6.55 19.98 -19.37
N CYS A 28 5.61 19.16 -18.89
CA CYS A 28 5.55 18.81 -17.48
C CYS A 28 6.81 17.99 -17.17
N THR A 29 7.94 18.68 -17.00
CA THR A 29 8.98 18.19 -16.09
C THR A 29 8.49 18.51 -14.69
N ALA A 30 7.62 17.64 -14.17
CA ALA A 30 7.50 17.45 -12.74
C ALA A 30 8.14 16.08 -12.47
N SER A 31 9.45 16.13 -12.20
CA SER A 31 10.10 15.11 -11.40
C SER A 31 9.45 15.16 -10.03
N GLY A 32 8.50 14.25 -9.81
CA GLY A 32 7.85 14.00 -8.56
C GLY A 32 7.47 12.54 -8.57
N THR A 33 8.32 11.72 -7.99
CA THR A 33 7.97 10.37 -7.55
C THR A 33 6.88 10.53 -6.49
N SER A 34 5.63 10.49 -6.94
CA SER A 34 4.53 10.13 -6.08
C SER A 34 4.00 8.85 -6.69
N ASP A 35 4.39 7.74 -6.09
CA ASP A 35 3.61 6.52 -6.11
C ASP A 35 2.27 6.88 -5.44
N ASP A 36 1.40 7.55 -6.21
CA ASP A 36 -0.03 7.66 -5.93
C ASP A 36 -0.60 6.27 -6.22
N ASP A 37 -0.38 5.36 -5.28
CA ASP A 37 -1.18 4.15 -5.15
C ASP A 37 -2.60 4.60 -4.83
N GLY A 38 -3.36 4.87 -5.89
CA GLY A 38 -4.81 5.02 -5.87
C GLY A 38 -5.47 3.70 -5.49
N ASP A 39 -5.29 3.27 -4.23
CA ASP A 39 -6.09 2.22 -3.63
C ASP A 39 -7.40 2.85 -3.15
N SER A 40 -8.42 2.71 -3.99
CA SER A 40 -9.85 2.98 -3.78
C SER A 40 -10.21 3.40 -2.34
N ALA A 41 -10.64 4.66 -2.19
CA ALA A 41 -11.26 5.24 -0.99
C ALA A 41 -12.65 4.61 -0.66
N SER A 42 -12.72 3.29 -0.62
CA SER A 42 -13.93 2.56 -0.26
C SER A 42 -13.58 1.54 0.81
N SER A 43 -13.85 1.92 2.07
CA SER A 43 -13.71 1.16 3.33
C SER A 43 -12.30 1.08 3.92
N CYS A 44 -11.78 2.24 4.32
CA CYS A 44 -10.70 2.36 5.31
C CYS A 44 -11.00 1.58 6.61
N ALA A 45 -12.28 1.34 6.89
CA ALA A 45 -12.87 0.75 8.10
C ALA A 45 -12.29 -0.59 8.59
N TYR A 46 -11.45 -1.28 7.82
CA TYR A 46 -10.87 -2.56 8.25
C TYR A 46 -9.38 -2.72 7.94
N ARG A 47 -8.65 -1.66 7.58
CA ARG A 47 -7.21 -1.75 7.30
C ARG A 47 -6.36 -1.27 8.47
N VAL A 48 -5.22 -1.91 8.67
CA VAL A 48 -4.20 -1.49 9.63
C VAL A 48 -2.81 -1.74 9.07
N GLU A 49 -1.89 -0.81 9.33
CA GLU A 49 -0.48 -0.94 9.00
C GLU A 49 0.33 -1.33 10.24
N TYR A 50 1.17 -2.36 10.11
CA TYR A 50 2.11 -2.77 11.15
C TYR A 50 3.39 -3.29 10.49
N GLU A 51 4.56 -2.79 10.91
CA GLU A 51 5.87 -3.18 10.34
C GLU A 51 5.92 -3.14 8.80
N ASN A 52 5.39 -2.07 8.20
CA ASN A 52 5.32 -1.89 6.74
C ASN A 52 4.50 -2.97 6.01
N ARG A 53 3.56 -3.62 6.70
CA ARG A 53 2.60 -4.58 6.13
C ARG A 53 1.18 -4.07 6.34
N THR A 54 0.33 -4.34 5.38
CA THR A 54 -1.10 -3.99 5.44
C THR A 54 -1.90 -5.22 5.82
N TYR A 55 -2.72 -5.08 6.86
CA TYR A 55 -3.61 -6.13 7.31
C TYR A 55 -5.06 -5.70 7.17
N THR A 56 -5.95 -6.68 6.92
CA THR A 56 -7.39 -6.49 6.80
C THR A 56 -8.15 -7.23 7.89
N GLY A 57 -9.15 -6.58 8.49
CA GLY A 57 -9.98 -7.13 9.53
C GLY A 57 -10.87 -8.28 9.04
N ALA A 58 -10.92 -9.36 9.82
CA ALA A 58 -11.75 -10.53 9.56
C ALA A 58 -12.29 -11.12 10.87
N GLU A 59 -13.51 -11.63 10.83
CA GLU A 59 -14.12 -12.30 11.98
C GLU A 59 -13.49 -13.68 12.23
N ALA A 60 -12.81 -13.81 13.36
CA ALA A 60 -12.28 -15.06 13.88
C ALA A 60 -12.62 -15.18 15.36
N LYS A 61 -13.56 -16.06 15.69
CA LYS A 61 -13.94 -16.32 17.08
C LYS A 61 -12.94 -17.23 17.78
N GLY A 62 -12.79 -17.03 19.09
CA GLY A 62 -12.07 -17.96 19.96
C GLY A 62 -10.55 -17.93 19.81
N PHE A 63 -9.98 -16.81 19.32
CA PHE A 63 -8.54 -16.61 19.40
C PHE A 63 -8.13 -16.10 20.78
N ALA A 64 -6.86 -16.30 21.12
CA ALA A 64 -6.27 -15.74 22.32
C ALA A 64 -5.13 -14.79 21.92
N PRO A 65 -5.17 -13.50 22.32
CA PRO A 65 -4.04 -12.62 22.14
C PRO A 65 -2.83 -13.17 22.91
N GLY A 66 -1.68 -13.10 22.27
CA GLY A 66 -0.36 -13.46 22.80
C GLY A 66 0.39 -12.22 23.25
N ASP A 67 1.69 -12.21 22.99
CA ASP A 67 2.56 -11.12 23.40
C ASP A 67 2.24 -9.80 22.70
N LYS A 68 2.50 -8.69 23.40
CA LYS A 68 2.43 -7.36 22.81
C LYS A 68 3.57 -7.20 21.80
N LEU A 69 3.22 -6.83 20.57
CA LEU A 69 4.17 -6.68 19.47
C LEU A 69 4.69 -5.24 19.36
N GLY A 70 3.78 -4.27 19.25
CA GLY A 70 4.17 -2.88 19.04
C GLY A 70 3.02 -1.95 18.69
N THR A 71 3.34 -0.82 18.08
CA THR A 71 2.35 0.16 17.61
C THR A 71 1.97 -0.15 16.16
N ALA A 72 0.67 -0.22 15.90
CA ALA A 72 0.09 -0.29 14.57
C ALA A 72 -0.65 1.02 14.24
N THR A 73 -0.81 1.32 12.96
CA THR A 73 -1.43 2.55 12.47
C THR A 73 -2.71 2.21 11.72
N LEU A 74 -3.82 2.77 12.18
CA LEU A 74 -5.07 2.80 11.44
C LEU A 74 -5.00 3.99 10.49
N PRO A 75 -5.17 3.80 9.17
CA PRO A 75 -5.15 4.88 8.22
C PRO A 75 -6.30 5.86 8.49
N ALA A 76 -6.11 7.09 8.05
CA ALA A 76 -7.17 8.08 8.01
C ALA A 76 -8.38 7.55 7.23
N CYS A 77 -9.52 7.39 7.90
CA CYS A 77 -10.79 6.99 7.29
C CYS A 77 -11.65 8.25 7.11
N ASP A 78 -11.77 8.77 5.89
CA ASP A 78 -12.71 9.87 5.59
C ASP A 78 -14.05 9.28 5.14
N ASP A 79 -14.80 8.75 6.11
CA ASP A 79 -16.10 8.10 5.87
C ASP A 79 -17.28 9.08 6.03
N THR A 80 -17.02 10.38 6.27
CA THR A 80 -18.08 11.37 6.53
C THR A 80 -18.07 12.47 5.46
N PRO A 81 -18.96 12.41 4.46
CA PRO A 81 -18.92 13.30 3.29
C PRO A 81 -19.28 14.76 3.55
N ASP A 82 -19.63 15.16 4.78
CA ASP A 82 -20.21 16.49 5.10
C ASP A 82 -19.65 17.11 6.40
N ASP A 83 -18.47 16.70 6.86
CA ASP A 83 -17.84 17.38 8.00
C ASP A 83 -17.20 18.69 7.50
N ASP A 84 -17.74 19.85 7.89
CA ASP A 84 -17.17 21.21 7.68
C ASP A 84 -15.78 21.41 8.37
N ASN A 85 -15.12 20.33 8.81
CA ASN A 85 -13.70 20.33 9.09
C ASN A 85 -12.97 20.33 7.75
N ASP A 86 -11.77 20.92 7.65
CA ASP A 86 -11.00 21.00 6.41
C ASP A 86 -10.43 19.64 5.92
N GLY A 87 -11.21 18.54 6.03
CA GLY A 87 -11.15 17.36 5.18
C GLY A 87 -10.03 16.37 5.43
N GLN A 88 -9.33 16.44 6.56
CA GLN A 88 -8.21 15.54 6.81
C GLN A 88 -8.50 14.63 8.00
N ALA A 89 -9.10 13.46 7.71
CA ALA A 89 -9.04 12.33 8.63
C ALA A 89 -7.56 12.09 9.00
N THR A 90 -7.28 11.86 10.29
CA THR A 90 -5.91 11.66 10.78
C THR A 90 -5.67 10.18 11.10
N PRO A 91 -4.49 9.64 10.79
CA PRO A 91 -4.16 8.27 11.17
C PRO A 91 -4.13 8.13 12.69
N THR A 92 -4.67 7.01 13.18
CA THR A 92 -4.76 6.72 14.62
C THR A 92 -3.83 5.57 14.99
N SER A 93 -3.04 5.72 16.05
CA SER A 93 -2.17 4.65 16.55
C SER A 93 -2.90 3.72 17.51
N THR A 94 -2.65 2.41 17.40
CA THR A 94 -3.14 1.38 18.34
C THR A 94 -2.03 0.38 18.65
N THR A 95 -2.26 -0.52 19.62
CA THR A 95 -1.28 -1.58 19.95
C THR A 95 -1.63 -2.88 19.23
N ALA A 96 -0.65 -3.48 18.57
CA ALA A 96 -0.73 -4.81 18.00
C ALA A 96 -0.27 -5.89 19.00
N TYR A 97 -0.91 -7.05 18.92
CA TYR A 97 -0.63 -8.25 19.69
C TYR A 97 -0.50 -9.45 18.76
N ALA A 98 0.34 -10.41 19.13
CA ALA A 98 0.40 -11.70 18.48
C ALA A 98 -0.91 -12.47 18.70
N ILE A 99 -1.17 -13.47 17.88
CA ILE A 99 -2.22 -14.46 18.11
C ILE A 99 -1.52 -15.79 18.44
N LYS A 100 -1.93 -16.47 19.51
CA LYS A 100 -1.29 -17.73 19.90
C LYS A 100 -1.41 -18.76 18.76
N GLY A 101 -0.28 -19.36 18.39
CA GLY A 101 -0.21 -20.37 17.33
C GLY A 101 -0.18 -19.82 15.90
N VAL A 102 -0.24 -18.51 15.70
CA VAL A 102 -0.23 -17.85 14.39
C VAL A 102 0.98 -16.93 14.28
N ASP A 103 1.67 -17.00 13.14
CA ASP A 103 2.78 -16.08 12.84
C ASP A 103 2.25 -14.64 12.67
N PRO A 104 2.87 -13.61 13.30
CA PRO A 104 2.44 -12.22 13.12
C PRO A 104 2.52 -11.70 11.68
N GLY A 105 3.30 -12.32 10.80
CA GLY A 105 3.30 -12.05 9.37
C GLY A 105 2.08 -12.60 8.64
N ILE A 106 1.30 -13.48 9.27
CA ILE A 106 0.02 -13.97 8.75
C ILE A 106 -1.14 -13.16 9.34
N ALA A 107 -1.19 -13.03 10.68
CA ALA A 107 -2.26 -12.29 11.34
C ALA A 107 -1.86 -11.72 12.70
N ILE A 108 -2.47 -10.59 13.06
CA ILE A 108 -2.31 -9.88 14.34
C ILE A 108 -3.68 -9.57 14.96
N ALA A 109 -3.69 -9.24 16.25
CA ALA A 109 -4.84 -8.67 16.95
C ALA A 109 -4.53 -7.23 17.37
N LEU A 110 -5.56 -6.37 17.45
CA LEU A 110 -5.40 -4.99 17.91
C LEU A 110 -6.08 -4.78 19.26
N LYS A 111 -5.56 -3.84 20.05
CA LYS A 111 -6.10 -3.48 21.36
C LYS A 111 -7.58 -3.08 21.34
N GLU A 112 -7.97 -2.30 20.33
CA GLU A 112 -9.29 -1.67 20.23
C GLU A 112 -10.32 -2.57 19.53
N SER A 113 -9.91 -3.77 19.10
CA SER A 113 -10.77 -4.71 18.39
C SER A 113 -11.40 -5.71 19.36
N SER A 114 -12.62 -6.12 19.06
CA SER A 114 -13.30 -7.19 19.79
C SER A 114 -12.51 -8.49 19.73
N ASP A 115 -12.68 -9.34 20.74
CA ASP A 115 -12.08 -10.66 20.92
C ASP A 115 -12.47 -11.69 19.82
N ASP A 116 -13.24 -11.25 18.83
CA ASP A 116 -13.73 -12.02 17.69
C ASP A 116 -13.21 -11.47 16.34
N VAL A 117 -12.33 -10.47 16.33
CA VAL A 117 -11.76 -9.87 15.12
C VAL A 117 -10.23 -10.00 15.12
N ILE A 118 -9.68 -10.51 14.03
CA ILE A 118 -8.24 -10.54 13.75
C ILE A 118 -7.95 -9.75 12.48
N PHE A 119 -6.70 -9.35 12.30
CA PHE A 119 -6.25 -8.65 11.11
C PHE A 119 -5.29 -9.55 10.34
N ILE A 120 -5.63 -9.89 9.10
CA ILE A 120 -4.88 -10.82 8.24
C ILE A 120 -4.03 -10.01 7.27
N ASN A 121 -2.76 -10.36 7.14
CA ASN A 121 -1.86 -9.72 6.19
C ASN A 121 -2.37 -9.92 4.76
N LEU A 122 -2.51 -8.83 4.00
CA LEU A 122 -2.94 -8.89 2.60
C LEU A 122 -1.97 -9.64 1.70
N ASP A 123 -0.69 -9.68 2.05
CA ASP A 123 0.36 -10.37 1.30
C ASP A 123 0.53 -11.84 1.75
N SER A 124 -0.29 -12.33 2.69
CA SER A 124 -0.24 -13.71 3.16
C SER A 124 -1.06 -14.63 2.28
N ASP A 125 -0.46 -15.75 1.85
CA ASP A 125 -1.15 -16.84 1.15
C ASP A 125 -2.05 -17.69 2.07
N THR A 126 -2.04 -17.43 3.39
CA THR A 126 -2.83 -18.20 4.36
C THR A 126 -4.24 -17.65 4.50
N GLU A 127 -5.24 -18.47 4.18
CA GLU A 127 -6.64 -18.07 4.26
C GLU A 127 -7.22 -18.17 5.68
N LEU A 128 -8.28 -17.41 5.97
CA LEU A 128 -8.97 -17.42 7.27
C LEU A 128 -9.34 -18.84 7.79
N PRO A 129 -9.81 -19.79 6.97
CA PRO A 129 -10.08 -21.15 7.44
C PRO A 129 -8.82 -21.88 7.95
N GLU A 130 -7.66 -21.59 7.37
CA GLU A 130 -6.38 -22.17 7.79
C GLU A 130 -5.87 -21.51 9.07
N ILE A 131 -5.98 -20.18 9.16
CA ILE A 131 -5.68 -19.43 10.38
C ILE A 131 -6.52 -19.94 11.56
N LYS A 132 -7.81 -20.23 11.33
CA LYS A 132 -8.69 -20.81 12.36
C LYS A 132 -8.21 -22.18 12.85
N LYS A 133 -7.63 -23.01 11.99
CA LYS A 133 -7.01 -24.29 12.39
C LYS A 133 -5.77 -24.06 13.24
N LEU A 134 -4.93 -23.08 12.86
CA LEU A 134 -3.73 -22.72 13.63
C LEU A 134 -4.08 -22.25 15.05
N ILE A 135 -5.15 -21.45 15.17
CA ILE A 135 -5.67 -20.97 16.47
C ILE A 135 -6.16 -22.12 17.35
N GLN A 136 -6.88 -23.08 16.77
CA GLN A 136 -7.46 -24.20 17.51
C GLN A 136 -6.41 -25.25 17.93
N GLY A 137 -5.21 -25.20 17.34
CA GLY A 137 -4.17 -26.20 17.53
C GLY A 137 -4.44 -27.48 16.73
N PRO A 138 -3.42 -28.34 16.56
CA PRO A 138 -3.56 -29.66 15.93
C PRO A 138 -4.41 -30.63 16.76
#